data_AF-W2Y0Q1-F1
#
_entry.id   AF-W2Y0Q1-F1
#
_cell.length_a   1.000
_cell.length_b   1.000
_cell.length_c   1.000
_cell.angle_alpha   90.00
_cell.angle_beta   90.00
_cell.angle_gamma   90.00
#
_symmetry.space_group_name_H-M   'P 1'
#
loop_
_entity.id
_entity.type
_entity.pdbx_description
1 polymer ?
#
loop_
_entity_poly.entity_id
_entity_poly.type
_entity_poly.pdbx_seq_one_letter_code
_entity_poly.pdbx_strand_id
1 'polypeptide(L)'
;MDADLLFHHYAKPTEWLIPLRNPVPQPGEWRDDLVDESNVRDLIESAPWEILAAPLDPLTFKGRGWFRHMKRLYASYENEHLRAYWDSTHAFPVSIAKCRASRYLEAFYTDHKQRRSRAGARWKSFLQQVLISLLRGYCDLDLLLDPFFLHFPRPGEAGAWYPGIEDGADPADLLEALTITDAADRWRNHYRDVPENHPALGIARLPGKFVSSSS
;
A
#
# COMPACT_ATOMS: atom_id res chain seq x y z
N MET A 1 6.40 22.62 13.79
CA MET A 1 6.88 21.33 13.28
C MET A 1 6.14 21.08 11.97
N ASP A 2 6.85 20.88 10.87
CA ASP A 2 6.24 20.57 9.57
C ASP A 2 5.81 19.09 9.55
N ALA A 3 4.58 18.82 9.11
CA ALA A 3 4.06 17.46 9.02
C ALA A 3 4.89 16.64 8.03
N ASP A 4 5.30 17.23 6.91
CA ASP A 4 6.10 16.52 5.91
C ASP A 4 7.43 16.05 6.50
N LEU A 5 8.12 16.93 7.23
CA LEU A 5 9.38 16.58 7.90
C LEU A 5 9.20 15.50 8.96
N LEU A 6 8.18 15.63 9.83
CA LEU A 6 7.93 14.66 10.89
C LEU A 6 7.66 13.27 10.29
N PHE A 7 6.72 13.15 9.35
CA PHE A 7 6.35 11.83 8.85
C PHE A 7 7.38 11.26 7.88
N HIS A 8 8.18 12.08 7.20
CA HIS A 8 9.33 11.58 6.43
C HIS A 8 10.34 10.86 7.32
N HIS A 9 10.62 11.38 8.52
CA HIS A 9 11.57 10.76 9.45
C HIS A 9 10.96 9.63 10.30
N TYR A 10 9.65 9.66 10.57
CA TYR A 10 9.04 8.80 11.60
C TYR A 10 7.90 7.87 11.13
N ALA A 11 7.57 7.78 9.84
CA ALA A 11 6.33 7.09 9.41
C ALA A 11 6.28 5.55 9.65
N LYS A 12 7.40 4.83 9.60
CA LYS A 12 7.51 3.37 9.86
C LYS A 12 8.97 2.91 9.97
N PRO A 13 9.26 1.83 10.73
CA PRO A 13 10.55 1.14 10.65
C PRO A 13 10.80 0.57 9.25
N THR A 14 12.06 0.57 8.80
CA THR A 14 12.48 -0.09 7.55
C THR A 14 12.19 -1.59 7.65
N GLU A 15 11.79 -2.22 6.54
CA GLU A 15 11.55 -3.69 6.43
C GLU A 15 10.43 -4.26 7.31
N TRP A 16 9.81 -3.47 8.17
CA TRP A 16 8.77 -3.97 9.07
C TRP A 16 7.53 -4.49 8.31
N LEU A 17 7.08 -3.74 7.30
CA LEU A 17 5.89 -4.12 6.51
C LEU A 17 6.25 -4.50 5.08
N ILE A 18 7.10 -3.71 4.43
CA ILE A 18 7.49 -3.87 3.03
C ILE A 18 8.98 -4.21 3.01
N PRO A 19 9.39 -5.34 2.42
CA PRO A 19 10.79 -5.76 2.40
C PRO A 19 11.65 -4.81 1.57
N LEU A 20 12.98 -4.93 1.67
CA LEU A 20 13.87 -4.20 0.78
C LEU A 20 13.70 -4.63 -0.67
N ARG A 21 14.02 -3.70 -1.57
CA ARG A 21 13.99 -3.94 -3.00
C ARG A 21 15.06 -4.96 -3.40
N ASN A 22 14.61 -6.05 -4.02
CA ASN A 22 15.50 -6.99 -4.69
C ASN A 22 16.17 -6.37 -5.92
N PRO A 23 17.34 -6.90 -6.34
CA PRO A 23 17.93 -6.56 -7.64
C PRO A 23 16.90 -6.69 -8.77
N VAL A 24 17.04 -5.85 -9.80
CA VAL A 24 16.20 -5.97 -11.00
C VAL A 24 16.51 -7.31 -11.66
N PRO A 25 15.50 -8.17 -11.91
CA PRO A 25 15.71 -9.44 -12.61
C PRO A 25 16.29 -9.22 -14.01
N GLN A 26 17.09 -10.17 -14.48
CA GLN A 26 17.59 -10.16 -15.85
C GLN A 26 16.44 -10.38 -16.85
N PRO A 27 16.59 -9.90 -18.10
CA PRO A 27 15.64 -10.23 -19.15
C PRO A 27 15.48 -11.76 -19.30
N GLY A 28 14.24 -12.23 -19.31
CA GLY A 28 13.91 -13.66 -19.40
C GLY A 28 13.77 -14.38 -18.06
N GLU A 29 14.13 -13.76 -16.93
CA GLU A 29 13.86 -14.31 -15.58
C GLU A 29 12.42 -14.09 -15.13
N TRP A 30 11.68 -13.22 -15.82
CA TRP A 30 10.28 -12.93 -15.54
C TRP A 30 9.50 -12.80 -16.84
N ARG A 31 8.19 -12.98 -16.76
CA ARG A 31 7.25 -13.01 -17.87
C ARG A 31 6.86 -11.62 -18.34
N ASP A 32 7.83 -10.89 -18.92
CA ASP A 32 7.56 -9.60 -19.59
C ASP A 32 6.55 -9.77 -20.73
N ASP A 33 6.51 -10.92 -21.39
CA ASP A 33 5.57 -11.22 -22.46
C ASP A 33 4.10 -11.07 -22.03
N LEU A 34 3.78 -11.31 -20.76
CA LEU A 34 2.43 -11.12 -20.20
C LEU A 34 2.04 -9.65 -20.05
N VAL A 35 3.00 -8.71 -20.08
CA VAL A 35 2.71 -7.28 -20.00
C VAL A 35 2.35 -6.74 -21.38
N ASP A 36 1.20 -7.17 -21.90
CA ASP A 36 0.58 -6.66 -23.12
C ASP A 36 -0.74 -5.92 -22.83
N GLU A 37 -1.35 -5.31 -23.84
CA GLU A 37 -2.57 -4.53 -23.63
C GLU A 37 -3.77 -5.39 -23.16
N SER A 38 -3.92 -6.62 -23.68
CA SER A 38 -5.06 -7.48 -23.32
C SER A 38 -4.95 -7.91 -21.87
N ASN A 39 -3.80 -8.47 -21.51
CA ASN A 39 -3.55 -8.95 -20.15
C ASN A 39 -3.65 -7.83 -19.11
N VAL A 40 -3.15 -6.63 -19.43
CA VAL A 40 -3.28 -5.47 -18.52
C VAL A 40 -4.73 -5.02 -18.40
N ARG A 41 -5.53 -5.05 -19.49
CA ARG A 41 -6.96 -4.74 -19.42
C ARG A 41 -7.69 -5.72 -18.53
N ASP A 42 -7.49 -7.01 -18.75
CA ASP A 42 -8.16 -8.08 -17.99
C ASP A 42 -7.83 -7.95 -16.49
N LEU A 43 -6.56 -7.68 -16.16
CA LEU A 43 -6.12 -7.39 -14.79
C LEU A 43 -6.81 -6.17 -14.19
N ILE A 44 -6.97 -5.08 -14.94
CA ILE A 44 -7.58 -3.85 -14.41
C ILE A 44 -9.11 -3.98 -14.31
N GLU A 45 -9.74 -4.71 -15.22
CA GLU A 45 -11.17 -4.99 -15.20
C GLU A 45 -11.57 -5.90 -14.03
N SER A 46 -10.66 -6.78 -13.56
CA SER A 46 -10.89 -7.60 -12.37
C SER A 46 -10.87 -6.81 -11.05
N ALA A 47 -10.52 -5.52 -11.07
CA ALA A 47 -10.46 -4.63 -9.92
C ALA A 47 -9.69 -5.21 -8.71
N PRO A 48 -8.42 -5.62 -8.86
CA PRO A 48 -7.68 -6.37 -7.84
C PRO A 48 -7.47 -5.57 -6.54
N TRP A 49 -7.55 -4.24 -6.59
CA TRP A 49 -7.46 -3.38 -5.41
C TRP A 49 -8.65 -3.52 -4.44
N GLU A 50 -9.76 -4.15 -4.84
CA GLU A 50 -10.91 -4.37 -3.94
C GLU A 50 -10.56 -5.24 -2.73
N ILE A 51 -9.49 -6.05 -2.81
CA ILE A 51 -8.97 -6.78 -1.63
C ILE A 51 -8.60 -5.84 -0.47
N LEU A 52 -8.19 -4.60 -0.78
CA LEU A 52 -7.84 -3.59 0.20
C LEU A 52 -9.06 -2.91 0.82
N ALA A 53 -10.25 -3.07 0.24
CA ALA A 53 -11.49 -2.50 0.77
C ALA A 53 -11.98 -3.19 2.05
N ALA A 54 -11.47 -4.39 2.35
CA ALA A 54 -11.82 -5.15 3.55
C ALA A 54 -11.38 -4.38 4.81
N PRO A 55 -12.31 -3.86 5.63
CA PRO A 55 -11.95 -3.00 6.75
C PRO A 55 -11.25 -3.81 7.84
N LEU A 56 -10.07 -3.35 8.27
CA LEU A 56 -9.44 -3.85 9.49
C LEU A 56 -9.91 -3.05 10.70
N ASP A 57 -10.12 -3.73 11.82
CA ASP A 57 -10.33 -3.03 13.07
C ASP A 57 -8.99 -2.57 13.64
N PRO A 58 -8.89 -1.30 14.09
CA PRO A 58 -7.65 -0.81 14.66
C PRO A 58 -7.27 -1.56 15.94
N LEU A 59 -5.99 -1.85 16.07
CA LEU A 59 -5.42 -2.51 17.25
C LEU A 59 -5.24 -1.54 18.42
N THR A 60 -4.90 -0.29 18.12
CA THR A 60 -4.34 0.66 19.09
C THR A 60 -5.34 1.72 19.56
N PHE A 61 -6.47 1.87 18.89
CA PHE A 61 -7.47 2.89 19.21
C PHE A 61 -8.90 2.43 18.99
N LYS A 62 -9.82 2.93 19.83
CA LYS A 62 -11.27 2.65 19.70
C LYS A 62 -11.95 3.70 18.84
N GLY A 63 -13.02 3.32 18.14
CA GLY A 63 -13.87 4.23 17.34
C GLY A 63 -14.76 5.18 18.16
N ARG A 64 -14.21 5.86 19.17
CA ARG A 64 -14.91 6.82 20.03
C ARG A 64 -14.22 8.19 20.04
N GLY A 65 -14.95 9.22 20.47
CA GLY A 65 -14.43 10.59 20.58
C GLY A 65 -13.73 11.05 19.30
N TRP A 66 -12.54 11.63 19.46
CA TRP A 66 -11.71 12.08 18.34
C TRP A 66 -11.32 10.95 17.37
N PHE A 67 -11.02 9.75 17.88
CA PHE A 67 -10.65 8.61 17.04
C PHE A 67 -11.80 8.13 16.14
N ARG A 68 -13.07 8.33 16.52
CA ARG A 68 -14.22 8.09 15.63
C ARG A 68 -14.17 8.98 14.40
N HIS A 69 -13.87 10.26 14.61
CA HIS A 69 -13.74 11.23 13.52
C HIS A 69 -12.57 10.85 12.60
N MET A 70 -11.43 10.47 13.17
CA MET A 70 -10.27 10.00 12.41
C MET A 70 -10.53 8.74 11.60
N LYS A 71 -11.15 7.71 12.20
CA LYS A 71 -11.54 6.50 11.46
C LYS A 71 -12.36 6.85 10.23
N ARG A 72 -13.32 7.78 10.36
CA ARG A 72 -14.16 8.22 9.24
C ARG A 72 -13.37 9.00 8.19
N LEU A 73 -12.50 9.91 8.59
CA LEU A 73 -11.65 10.67 7.67
C LEU A 73 -10.72 9.75 6.88
N TYR A 74 -10.11 8.78 7.57
CA TYR A 74 -9.23 7.81 6.93
C TYR A 74 -10.00 6.84 6.05
N ALA A 75 -11.15 6.30 6.47
CA ALA A 75 -11.95 5.40 5.64
C ALA A 75 -12.41 6.06 4.34
N SER A 76 -12.75 7.37 4.37
CA SER A 76 -13.02 8.14 3.14
C SER A 76 -11.78 8.23 2.25
N TYR A 77 -10.62 8.54 2.84
CA TYR A 77 -9.34 8.60 2.13
C TYR A 77 -8.97 7.26 1.49
N GLU A 78 -9.08 6.18 2.28
CA GLU A 78 -8.79 4.81 1.86
C GLU A 78 -9.66 4.45 0.66
N ASN A 79 -10.98 4.61 0.76
CA ASN A 79 -11.93 4.33 -0.31
C ASN A 79 -11.65 5.11 -1.61
N GLU A 80 -11.22 6.37 -1.51
CA GLU A 80 -10.86 7.20 -2.67
C GLU A 80 -9.52 6.78 -3.32
N HIS A 81 -8.66 6.05 -2.61
CA HIS A 81 -7.27 5.83 -2.99
C HIS A 81 -6.78 4.38 -2.91
N LEU A 82 -7.66 3.39 -2.67
CA LEU A 82 -7.32 1.95 -2.63
C LEU A 82 -6.46 1.54 -3.81
N ARG A 83 -6.89 1.90 -5.02
CA ARG A 83 -6.18 1.59 -6.25
C ARG A 83 -4.77 2.18 -6.29
N ALA A 84 -4.55 3.38 -5.73
CA ALA A 84 -3.21 3.95 -5.68
C ALA A 84 -2.27 3.15 -4.77
N TYR A 85 -2.79 2.60 -3.66
CA TYR A 85 -2.02 1.74 -2.77
C TYR A 85 -1.72 0.39 -3.39
N TRP A 86 -2.72 -0.27 -3.99
CA TRP A 86 -2.53 -1.54 -4.68
C TRP A 86 -1.50 -1.41 -5.81
N ASP A 87 -1.63 -0.38 -6.66
CA ASP A 87 -0.65 -0.09 -7.70
C ASP A 87 0.78 0.09 -7.17
N SER A 88 0.92 0.61 -5.95
CA SER A 88 2.24 0.89 -5.39
C SER A 88 3.00 -0.36 -4.96
N THR A 89 2.29 -1.42 -4.58
CA THR A 89 2.84 -2.72 -4.21
C THR A 89 2.85 -3.71 -5.37
N HIS A 90 2.12 -3.41 -6.45
CA HIS A 90 1.99 -4.23 -7.67
C HIS A 90 2.43 -3.48 -8.93
N ALA A 91 3.38 -2.55 -8.81
CA ALA A 91 3.84 -1.78 -9.98
C ALA A 91 4.72 -2.66 -10.87
N PHE A 92 4.23 -3.12 -12.01
CA PHE A 92 5.08 -3.86 -12.96
C PHE A 92 5.74 -2.95 -14.01
N PRO A 93 6.93 -3.31 -14.51
CA PRO A 93 7.58 -2.54 -15.57
C PRO A 93 6.77 -2.59 -16.87
N VAL A 94 6.48 -1.42 -17.45
CA VAL A 94 5.98 -1.29 -18.83
C VAL A 94 7.08 -0.62 -19.64
N SER A 95 7.62 -1.32 -20.65
CA SER A 95 8.73 -0.80 -21.43
C SER A 95 8.31 0.41 -22.28
N ILE A 96 9.27 1.30 -22.57
CA ILE A 96 9.02 2.46 -23.45
C ILE A 96 8.53 2.00 -24.83
N ALA A 97 9.03 0.86 -25.33
CA ALA A 97 8.59 0.28 -26.60
C ALA A 97 7.10 -0.10 -26.54
N LYS A 98 6.66 -0.75 -25.46
CA LYS A 98 5.25 -1.11 -25.24
C LYS A 98 4.34 0.12 -25.11
N CYS A 99 4.77 1.14 -24.37
CA CYS A 99 4.03 2.41 -24.30
C CYS A 99 3.92 3.10 -25.68
N ARG A 100 4.96 3.05 -26.51
CA ARG A 100 4.91 3.62 -27.87
C ARG A 100 4.00 2.81 -28.82
N ALA A 101 3.91 1.50 -28.59
CA ALA A 101 3.11 0.59 -29.42
C ALA A 101 1.62 0.59 -29.03
N SER A 102 1.29 0.84 -27.75
CA SER A 102 -0.07 0.86 -27.24
C SER A 102 -0.38 2.16 -26.49
N ARG A 103 -1.35 2.92 -27.03
CA ARG A 103 -1.91 4.10 -26.35
C ARG A 103 -2.53 3.76 -24.99
N TYR A 104 -3.09 2.56 -24.87
CA TYR A 104 -3.67 2.11 -23.60
C TYR A 104 -2.58 1.93 -22.55
N LEU A 105 -1.47 1.27 -22.87
CA LEU A 105 -0.35 1.06 -21.93
C LEU A 105 0.34 2.38 -21.55
N GLU A 106 0.46 3.33 -22.49
CA GLU A 106 0.96 4.68 -22.19
C GLU A 106 0.05 5.42 -21.19
N ALA A 107 -1.27 5.40 -21.44
CA ALA A 107 -2.25 6.02 -20.56
C ALA A 107 -2.26 5.35 -19.18
N PHE A 108 -2.27 4.01 -19.14
CA PHE A 108 -2.20 3.22 -17.92
C PHE A 108 -1.00 3.61 -17.04
N TYR A 109 0.19 3.66 -17.63
CA TYR A 109 1.42 4.04 -16.93
C TYR A 109 1.38 5.48 -16.40
N THR A 110 0.80 6.40 -17.17
CA THR A 110 0.66 7.81 -16.78
C THR A 110 -0.36 7.98 -15.65
N ASP A 111 -1.51 7.32 -15.75
CA ASP A 111 -2.58 7.36 -14.77
C ASP A 111 -2.15 6.79 -13.43
N HIS A 112 -1.34 5.74 -13.42
CA HIS A 112 -0.71 5.21 -12.21
C HIS A 112 0.06 6.32 -11.45
N LYS A 113 0.96 7.05 -12.13
CA LYS A 113 1.72 8.15 -11.51
C LYS A 113 0.81 9.24 -10.97
N GLN A 114 -0.22 9.60 -11.71
CA GLN A 114 -1.20 10.61 -11.28
C GLN A 114 -1.98 10.17 -10.04
N ARG A 115 -2.43 8.91 -9.99
CA ARG A 115 -3.14 8.34 -8.83
C ARG A 115 -2.26 8.36 -7.58
N ARG A 116 -0.99 7.94 -7.69
CA ARG A 116 -0.03 8.03 -6.57
C ARG A 116 0.17 9.47 -6.09
N SER A 117 0.29 10.42 -7.02
CA SER A 117 0.44 11.85 -6.69
C SER A 117 -0.79 12.39 -5.94
N ARG A 118 -2.00 12.10 -6.42
CA ARG A 118 -3.27 12.52 -5.78
C ARG A 118 -3.42 11.92 -4.38
N ALA A 119 -3.15 10.61 -4.24
CA ALA A 119 -3.16 9.95 -2.94
C ALA A 119 -2.15 10.57 -1.98
N GLY A 120 -0.92 10.84 -2.45
CA GLY A 120 0.11 11.52 -1.65
C GLY A 120 -0.31 12.92 -1.18
N ALA A 121 -0.93 13.72 -2.05
CA ALA A 121 -1.45 15.04 -1.69
C ALA A 121 -2.53 14.95 -0.60
N ARG A 122 -3.47 14.02 -0.75
CA ARG A 122 -4.56 13.81 0.22
C ARG A 122 -4.06 13.20 1.54
N TRP A 123 -3.03 12.35 1.48
CA TRP A 123 -2.35 11.79 2.64
C TRP A 123 -1.72 12.87 3.51
N LYS A 124 -1.07 13.88 2.91
CA LYS A 124 -0.51 15.02 3.66
C LYS A 124 -1.58 15.74 4.48
N SER A 125 -2.77 15.96 3.92
CA SER A 125 -3.89 16.55 4.67
C SER A 125 -4.34 15.67 5.85
N PHE A 126 -4.29 14.34 5.70
CA PHE A 126 -4.59 13.41 6.79
C PHE A 126 -3.51 13.45 7.88
N LEU A 127 -2.23 13.45 7.49
CA LEU A 127 -1.09 13.56 8.39
C LEU A 127 -1.11 14.84 9.24
N GLN A 128 -1.60 15.95 8.69
CA GLN A 128 -1.83 17.17 9.48
C GLN A 128 -2.85 16.96 10.62
N GLN A 129 -3.91 16.17 10.40
CA GLN A 129 -4.88 15.82 11.46
C GLN A 129 -4.25 14.93 12.54
N VAL A 130 -3.39 13.99 12.13
CA VAL A 130 -2.61 13.16 13.06
C VAL A 130 -1.69 14.04 13.90
N LEU A 131 -0.95 14.97 13.28
CA LEU A 131 -0.07 15.91 13.97
C LEU A 131 -0.81 16.76 15.02
N ILE A 132 -1.99 17.29 14.69
CA ILE A 132 -2.81 18.04 15.65
C ILE A 132 -3.11 17.21 16.90
N SER A 133 -3.28 15.90 16.75
CA SER A 133 -3.56 15.01 17.87
C SER A 133 -2.34 14.55 18.65
N LEU A 134 -1.20 14.36 17.97
CA LEU A 134 0.09 14.22 18.66
C LEU A 134 0.31 15.43 19.57
N LEU A 135 0.11 16.65 19.06
CA LEU A 135 0.29 17.89 19.81
C LEU A 135 -0.71 18.07 20.97
N ARG A 136 -1.92 17.49 20.86
CA ARG A 136 -2.93 17.48 21.93
C ARG A 136 -2.74 16.33 22.93
N GLY A 137 -1.76 15.45 22.70
CA GLY A 137 -1.52 14.27 23.54
C GLY A 137 -2.57 13.18 23.41
N TYR A 138 -3.26 13.11 22.27
CA TYR A 138 -4.30 12.09 22.04
C TYR A 138 -3.77 10.76 21.49
N CYS A 139 -2.62 10.79 20.83
CA CYS A 139 -1.96 9.61 20.29
C CYS A 139 -0.45 9.84 20.25
N ASP A 140 0.29 8.79 19.90
CA ASP A 140 1.70 8.87 19.53
C ASP A 140 1.89 8.40 18.07
N LEU A 141 3.11 8.45 17.55
CA LEU A 141 3.47 8.07 16.18
C LEU A 141 3.22 6.59 15.88
N ASP A 142 3.20 5.74 16.91
CA ASP A 142 2.86 4.32 16.80
C ASP A 142 1.43 4.10 16.28
N LEU A 143 0.56 5.12 16.30
CA LEU A 143 -0.73 5.11 15.60
C LEU A 143 -0.60 4.67 14.14
N LEU A 144 0.42 5.18 13.42
CA LEU A 144 0.59 4.88 12.01
C LEU A 144 1.10 3.46 11.74
N LEU A 145 1.56 2.75 12.77
CA LEU A 145 1.96 1.35 12.64
C LEU A 145 0.77 0.40 12.84
N ASP A 146 -0.44 0.92 13.07
CA ASP A 146 -1.66 0.12 13.15
C ASP A 146 -2.03 -0.44 11.75
N PRO A 147 -2.41 -1.73 11.62
CA PRO A 147 -2.83 -2.33 10.35
C PRO A 147 -3.95 -1.57 9.64
N PHE A 148 -4.72 -0.79 10.40
CA PHE A 148 -5.75 0.09 9.86
C PHE A 148 -5.20 1.05 8.78
N PHE A 149 -3.92 1.45 8.84
CA PHE A 149 -3.32 2.37 7.88
C PHE A 149 -2.51 1.64 6.79
N LEU A 150 -2.91 1.82 5.54
CA LEU A 150 -2.14 1.43 4.37
C LEU A 150 -0.89 2.30 4.19
N HIS A 151 0.21 1.66 3.78
CA HIS A 151 1.51 2.30 3.58
C HIS A 151 1.96 2.21 2.13
N PHE A 152 2.53 3.30 1.62
CA PHE A 152 3.28 3.28 0.38
C PHE A 152 4.69 2.69 0.60
N PRO A 153 5.28 2.04 -0.40
CA PRO A 153 6.71 1.73 -0.40
C PRO A 153 7.55 3.02 -0.35
N ARG A 154 8.61 2.97 0.46
CA ARG A 154 9.66 4.00 0.56
C ARG A 154 10.74 3.79 -0.50
N PRO A 155 11.57 4.81 -0.77
CA PRO A 155 12.81 4.62 -1.52
C PRO A 155 13.64 3.49 -0.89
N GLY A 156 13.98 2.47 -1.70
CA GLY A 156 14.74 1.30 -1.26
C GLY A 156 13.89 0.09 -0.84
N GLU A 157 12.58 0.26 -0.65
CA GLU A 157 11.65 -0.86 -0.41
C GLU A 157 11.16 -1.47 -1.73
N ALA A 158 10.73 -2.73 -1.66
CA ALA A 158 10.10 -3.43 -2.76
C ALA A 158 8.81 -2.71 -3.17
N GLY A 159 8.69 -2.46 -4.47
CA GLY A 159 7.47 -1.93 -5.08
C GLY A 159 7.27 -2.39 -6.51
N ALA A 160 8.35 -2.83 -7.17
CA ALA A 160 8.23 -3.46 -8.48
C ALA A 160 7.71 -4.89 -8.35
N TRP A 161 6.72 -5.23 -9.17
CA TRP A 161 6.24 -6.60 -9.38
C TRP A 161 6.73 -7.08 -10.73
N TYR A 162 7.37 -8.25 -10.78
CA TYR A 162 7.85 -8.88 -12.01
C TYR A 162 7.07 -10.19 -12.17
N PRO A 163 5.99 -10.22 -12.97
CA PRO A 163 5.16 -11.41 -13.15
C PRO A 163 5.97 -12.67 -13.48
N GLY A 164 5.72 -13.78 -12.77
CA GLY A 164 6.35 -15.08 -13.04
C GLY A 164 7.83 -15.16 -12.62
N ILE A 165 8.27 -14.32 -11.70
CA ILE A 165 9.63 -14.39 -11.10
C ILE A 165 9.71 -15.46 -10.00
N GLU A 166 8.57 -15.90 -9.49
CA GLU A 166 8.46 -16.90 -8.43
C GLU A 166 8.96 -18.27 -8.91
N ASP A 167 9.66 -19.01 -8.03
CA ASP A 167 10.32 -20.26 -8.39
C ASP A 167 9.32 -21.31 -8.90
N GLY A 168 9.60 -21.83 -10.10
CA GLY A 168 8.72 -22.79 -10.80
C GLY A 168 7.40 -22.22 -11.32
N ALA A 169 7.18 -20.91 -11.27
CA ALA A 169 5.98 -20.28 -11.80
C ALA A 169 6.03 -20.15 -13.34
N ASP A 170 4.93 -20.53 -13.99
CA ASP A 170 4.71 -20.30 -15.43
C ASP A 170 3.27 -19.82 -15.66
N PRO A 171 2.92 -18.61 -15.21
CA PRO A 171 1.55 -18.12 -15.30
C PRO A 171 1.12 -17.94 -16.76
N ALA A 172 -0.14 -18.27 -17.05
CA ALA A 172 -0.75 -18.10 -18.36
C ALA A 172 -1.07 -16.62 -18.67
N ASP A 173 -1.43 -15.86 -17.63
CA ASP A 173 -1.83 -14.45 -17.72
C ASP A 173 -1.44 -13.65 -16.46
N LEU A 174 -1.71 -12.34 -16.46
CA LEU A 174 -1.41 -11.48 -15.31
C LEU A 174 -2.29 -11.76 -14.08
N LEU A 175 -3.47 -12.35 -14.22
CA LEU A 175 -4.35 -12.68 -13.09
C LEU A 175 -3.84 -13.91 -12.33
N GLU A 176 -3.36 -14.92 -13.06
CA GLU A 176 -2.68 -16.07 -12.48
C GLU A 176 -1.37 -15.65 -11.82
N ALA A 177 -0.57 -14.82 -12.50
CA ALA A 177 0.65 -14.26 -11.92
C ALA A 177 0.36 -13.49 -10.63
N LEU A 178 -0.70 -12.66 -10.59
CA LEU A 178 -1.11 -11.94 -9.40
C LEU A 178 -1.44 -12.91 -8.26
N THR A 179 -2.21 -13.96 -8.54
CA THR A 179 -2.60 -14.96 -7.54
C THR A 179 -1.38 -15.66 -6.92
N ILE A 180 -0.40 -16.03 -7.75
CA ILE A 180 0.86 -16.63 -7.31
C ILE A 180 1.65 -15.66 -6.43
N THR A 181 1.84 -14.43 -6.91
CA THR A 181 2.58 -13.39 -6.19
C THR A 181 1.93 -13.06 -4.86
N ASP A 182 0.61 -12.89 -4.79
CA ASP A 182 -0.12 -12.56 -3.57
C ASP A 182 -0.05 -13.69 -2.53
N ALA A 183 -0.04 -14.95 -2.99
CA ALA A 183 0.13 -16.09 -2.11
C ALA A 183 1.55 -16.15 -1.51
N ALA A 184 2.57 -15.79 -2.28
CA ALA A 184 3.97 -15.77 -1.86
C ALA A 184 4.32 -14.55 -0.98
N ASP A 185 3.84 -13.37 -1.36
CA ASP A 185 4.17 -12.06 -0.78
C ASP A 185 2.95 -11.40 -0.14
N ARG A 186 2.51 -11.90 1.03
CA ARG A 186 1.32 -11.38 1.76
C ARG A 186 1.36 -9.88 2.06
N TRP A 187 2.57 -9.30 2.14
CA TRP A 187 2.76 -7.87 2.36
C TRP A 187 2.23 -7.00 1.21
N ARG A 188 2.11 -7.53 -0.01
CA ARG A 188 1.64 -6.76 -1.18
C ARG A 188 0.20 -6.32 -1.06
N ASN A 189 -0.62 -7.13 -0.38
CA ASN A 189 -1.99 -6.80 0.00
C ASN A 189 -2.11 -6.30 1.43
N HIS A 190 -1.01 -5.81 2.02
CA HIS A 190 -0.96 -5.30 3.40
C HIS A 190 -1.53 -6.30 4.41
N TYR A 191 -1.35 -7.61 4.16
CA TYR A 191 -1.88 -8.71 4.97
C TYR A 191 -3.41 -8.68 5.12
N ARG A 192 -4.17 -8.05 4.20
CA ARG A 192 -5.64 -7.95 4.29
C ARG A 192 -6.34 -9.31 4.22
N ASP A 193 -5.73 -10.28 3.56
CA ASP A 193 -6.17 -11.66 3.45
C ASP A 193 -5.81 -12.51 4.68
N VAL A 194 -4.79 -12.12 5.44
CA VAL A 194 -4.29 -12.82 6.65
C VAL A 194 -3.97 -11.83 7.78
N PRO A 195 -4.96 -11.08 8.29
CA PRO A 195 -4.74 -9.96 9.22
C PRO A 195 -4.11 -10.39 10.55
N GLU A 196 -4.33 -11.62 10.98
CA GLU A 196 -3.69 -12.24 12.15
C GLU A 196 -2.16 -12.38 12.02
N ASN A 197 -1.63 -12.36 10.80
CA ASN A 197 -0.20 -12.43 10.52
C ASN A 197 0.42 -11.03 10.32
N HIS A 198 -0.35 -9.95 10.47
CA HIS A 198 0.15 -8.61 10.21
C HIS A 198 1.31 -8.26 11.18
N PRO A 199 2.50 -7.85 10.70
CA PRO A 199 3.69 -7.60 11.52
C PRO A 199 3.48 -6.58 12.66
N ALA A 200 2.55 -5.65 12.50
CA ALA A 200 2.08 -4.73 13.55
C ALA A 200 1.70 -5.38 14.88
N LEU A 201 1.20 -6.62 14.85
CA LEU A 201 0.75 -7.37 16.04
C LEU A 201 1.94 -7.73 16.95
N GLY A 202 3.14 -7.85 16.39
CA GLY A 202 4.38 -8.08 17.13
C GLY A 202 5.06 -6.81 17.65
N ILE A 203 4.57 -5.62 17.31
CA ILE A 203 5.17 -4.35 17.76
C ILE A 203 4.60 -3.94 19.11
N ALA A 204 5.47 -3.83 20.11
CA ALA A 204 5.13 -3.25 21.40
C ALA A 204 4.65 -1.80 21.25
N ARG A 205 3.46 -1.51 21.80
CA ARG A 205 2.83 -0.19 21.73
C ARG A 205 3.03 0.58 23.02
N LEU A 206 3.06 1.89 22.94
CA LEU A 206 3.27 2.71 24.12
C LEU A 206 2.01 2.69 25.01
N PRO A 207 2.10 2.20 26.26
CA PRO A 207 0.95 2.14 27.15
C PRO A 207 0.48 3.54 27.53
N GLY A 208 -0.83 3.76 27.57
CA GLY A 208 -1.43 5.03 27.99
C GLY A 208 -1.24 6.22 27.04
N LYS A 209 -0.63 6.01 25.87
CA LYS A 209 -0.47 7.06 24.83
C LYS A 209 -1.69 7.23 23.94
N PHE A 210 -2.42 6.15 23.72
CA PHE A 210 -3.72 6.21 23.08
C PHE A 210 -4.75 6.50 24.16
N VAL A 211 -5.52 7.59 24.01
CA VAL A 211 -6.50 7.95 25.04
C VAL A 211 -7.53 6.83 25.17
N SER A 212 -7.45 6.07 26.26
CA SER A 212 -8.65 5.54 26.90
C SER A 212 -9.25 6.70 27.67
N SER A 213 -10.24 7.40 27.10
CA SER A 213 -10.93 8.38 27.92
C SER A 213 -11.81 7.60 28.87
N SER A 214 -11.50 7.69 30.16
CA SER A 214 -12.40 7.39 31.26
C SER A 214 -13.79 7.93 30.95
N SER A 215 -14.79 7.06 31.22
CA SER A 215 -16.25 7.22 31.17
C SER A 215 -16.88 7.29 29.77
#